data_AF-A0A3M1L304-F1
#
_entry.id   AF-A0A3M1L304-F1
#
_cell.length_a   1.000
_cell.length_b   1.000
_cell.length_c   1.000
_cell.angle_alpha   90.00
_cell.angle_beta   90.00
_cell.angle_gamma   90.00
#
_symmetry.space_group_name_H-M   'P 1'
#
loop_
_entity.id
_entity.type
_entity.pdbx_description
1 polymer ?
#
loop_
_entity_poly.entity_id
_entity_poly.type
_entity_poly.pdbx_seq_one_letter_code
_entity_poly.pdbx_strand_id
1 'polypeptide(L)'
;MRTTITLDDDVARKLKEEMRRSGRTFKETVNETLRAGLARARKPPAKAHLGAPARSLGLRPGLDYDRIAELLQHIEGPLGR
;
A
#
# COMPACT_ATOMS: atom_id res chain seq x y z
N MET A 1 -17.65 -29.30 -9.85
CA MET A 1 -18.99 -28.71 -9.95
C MET A 1 -19.15 -28.09 -11.33
N ARG A 2 -20.35 -28.16 -11.93
CA ARG A 2 -20.69 -27.42 -13.15
C ARG A 2 -21.55 -26.23 -12.75
N THR A 3 -21.11 -25.04 -13.13
CA THR A 3 -21.78 -23.78 -12.82
C THR A 3 -21.85 -22.96 -14.10
N THR A 4 -23.00 -22.34 -14.35
CA THR A 4 -23.14 -21.34 -15.41
C THR A 4 -22.97 -19.97 -14.77
N ILE A 5 -22.06 -19.16 -15.31
CA ILE A 5 -21.82 -17.78 -14.87
C ILE A 5 -21.96 -16.86 -16.07
N THR A 6 -22.56 -15.70 -15.87
CA THR A 6 -22.57 -14.62 -16.87
C THR A 6 -21.27 -13.82 -16.71
N LEU A 7 -20.62 -13.49 -17.83
CA LEU A 7 -19.39 -12.71 -17.84
C LEU A 7 -19.61 -11.46 -18.70
N ASP A 8 -19.12 -10.32 -18.21
CA ASP A 8 -19.02 -9.11 -19.01
C ASP A 8 -18.04 -9.31 -20.18
N ASP A 9 -18.27 -8.59 -21.28
CA ASP A 9 -17.49 -8.74 -22.52
C ASP A 9 -15.98 -8.49 -22.32
N ASP A 10 -15.63 -7.54 -21.45
CA ASP A 10 -14.23 -7.22 -21.16
C ASP A 10 -13.54 -8.34 -20.37
N VAL A 11 -14.24 -8.96 -19.42
CA VAL A 11 -13.75 -10.11 -18.64
C VAL A 11 -13.57 -11.32 -19.54
N ALA A 12 -14.54 -11.62 -20.40
CA ALA A 12 -14.46 -12.72 -21.36
C ALA A 12 -13.27 -12.54 -22.32
N ARG A 13 -13.02 -11.31 -22.80
CA ARG A 13 -11.86 -11.00 -23.65
C ARG A 13 -10.54 -11.21 -22.92
N LYS A 14 -10.39 -10.68 -21.70
CA LYS A 14 -9.18 -10.83 -20.87
C LYS A 14 -8.86 -12.31 -20.58
N LEU A 15 -9.88 -13.12 -20.31
CA LEU A 15 -9.71 -14.56 -20.09
C LEU A 15 -9.24 -15.28 -21.36
N LYS A 16 -9.75 -14.91 -22.53
CA LYS A 16 -9.28 -15.46 -23.81
C LYS A 16 -7.84 -15.06 -24.12
N GLU A 17 -7.45 -13.82 -23.82
CA GLU A 17 -6.07 -13.35 -23.95
C GLU A 17 -5.14 -14.14 -23.02
N GLU A 18 -5.52 -14.33 -21.76
CA GLU A 18 -4.75 -15.13 -20.80
C GLU A 18 -4.63 -16.59 -21.21
N MET A 19 -5.70 -17.17 -21.73
CA MET A 19 -5.71 -18.53 -22.29
C MET A 19 -4.68 -18.66 -23.43
N ARG A 20 -4.63 -17.68 -24.34
CA ARG A 20 -3.64 -17.65 -25.43
C ARG A 20 -2.22 -17.46 -24.93
N ARG A 21 -2.00 -16.64 -23.89
CA ARG A 21 -0.68 -16.39 -23.31
C ARG A 21 -0.13 -17.59 -22.54
N SER A 22 -0.98 -18.25 -21.76
CA SER A 22 -0.59 -19.38 -20.91
C SER A 22 -0.60 -20.73 -21.62
N GLY A 23 -1.29 -20.85 -22.77
CA GLY A 23 -1.49 -22.12 -23.47
C GLY A 23 -2.43 -23.09 -22.75
N ARG A 24 -3.09 -22.65 -21.68
CA ARG A 24 -4.00 -23.47 -20.87
C ARG A 24 -5.39 -23.50 -21.47
N THR A 25 -6.23 -24.43 -21.02
CA THR A 25 -7.65 -24.44 -21.43
C THR A 25 -8.42 -23.27 -20.82
N PHE A 26 -9.56 -22.92 -21.42
CA PHE A 26 -10.44 -21.86 -20.89
C PHE A 26 -10.86 -22.15 -19.43
N LYS A 27 -11.20 -23.42 -19.13
CA LYS A 27 -11.58 -23.86 -17.79
C LYS A 27 -10.44 -23.67 -16.78
N GLU A 28 -9.22 -24.03 -17.12
CA GLU A 28 -8.06 -23.88 -16.23
C GLU A 28 -7.80 -22.40 -15.96
N THR A 29 -7.78 -21.61 -17.03
CA THR A 29 -7.58 -20.14 -16.97
C THR A 29 -8.61 -19.48 -16.06
N VAL A 30 -9.90 -19.79 -16.23
CA VAL A 30 -10.98 -19.26 -15.38
C VAL A 30 -10.79 -19.66 -13.93
N ASN A 31 -10.57 -20.94 -13.65
CA ASN A 31 -10.48 -21.41 -12.27
C ASN A 31 -9.26 -20.83 -11.54
N GLU A 32 -8.12 -20.74 -12.21
CA GLU A 32 -6.90 -20.18 -11.63
C GLU A 32 -7.03 -18.68 -11.38
N THR A 33 -7.60 -17.94 -12.33
CA THR A 33 -7.89 -16.51 -12.18
C THR A 33 -8.81 -16.27 -10.99
N LEU A 34 -9.90 -17.06 -10.85
CA LEU A 34 -10.82 -16.95 -9.72
C LEU A 34 -10.13 -17.30 -8.38
N ARG A 35 -9.31 -18.35 -8.33
CA ARG A 35 -8.56 -18.71 -7.12
C ARG A 35 -7.60 -17.60 -6.70
N ALA A 36 -6.86 -17.02 -7.65
CA ALA A 36 -5.94 -15.92 -7.39
C ALA A 36 -6.69 -14.67 -6.89
N GLY A 37 -7.83 -14.35 -7.52
CA GLY A 37 -8.69 -13.24 -7.09
C GLY A 37 -9.22 -13.41 -5.67
N LEU A 38 -9.74 -14.60 -5.34
CA LEU A 38 -10.24 -14.91 -3.99
C LEU A 38 -9.13 -14.93 -2.93
N ALA A 39 -7.93 -15.41 -3.28
CA ALA A 39 -6.77 -15.38 -2.38
C ALA A 39 -6.30 -13.94 -2.10
N ARG A 40 -6.29 -13.08 -3.12
CA ARG A 40 -5.93 -11.66 -2.99
C ARG A 40 -6.97 -10.88 -2.21
N ALA A 41 -8.26 -11.14 -2.41
CA ALA A 41 -9.34 -10.50 -1.65
C ALA A 41 -9.26 -10.77 -0.14
N ARG A 42 -8.74 -11.94 0.26
CA ARG A 42 -8.55 -12.30 1.69
C ARG A 42 -7.33 -11.64 2.32
N LYS A 43 -6.36 -11.16 1.54
CA LYS A 43 -5.19 -10.47 2.05
C LYS A 43 -5.44 -8.97 1.93
N PRO A 44 -5.59 -8.22 3.04
CA PRO A 44 -5.59 -6.77 2.94
C PRO A 44 -4.30 -6.36 2.22
N PRO A 45 -4.34 -5.38 1.29
CA PRO A 45 -3.12 -4.88 0.68
C PRO A 45 -2.19 -4.51 1.82
N ALA A 46 -0.95 -5.01 1.77
CA ALA A 46 0.06 -4.58 2.72
C ALA A 46 0.04 -3.05 2.70
N LYS A 47 -0.30 -2.42 3.82
CA LYS A 47 -0.23 -0.96 3.92
C LYS A 47 1.21 -0.62 3.55
N ALA A 48 1.40 -0.01 2.38
CA ALA A 48 2.70 0.54 2.05
C ALA A 48 3.05 1.46 3.22
N HIS A 49 4.14 1.16 3.92
CA HIS A 49 4.65 2.07 4.92
C HIS A 49 5.04 3.34 4.16
N LEU A 50 4.15 4.33 4.20
CA LEU A 50 4.43 5.69 3.72
C LEU A 50 5.40 6.32 4.72
N GLY A 51 6.65 5.88 4.70
CA GLY A 51 7.72 6.47 5.49
C GLY A 51 8.25 7.70 4.77
N ALA A 52 8.06 8.88 5.36
CA ALA A 52 8.86 10.03 4.98
C ALA A 52 10.33 9.76 5.36
N PRO A 53 11.31 10.13 4.53
CA PRO A 53 12.72 9.97 4.90
C PRO A 53 13.01 10.78 6.16
N ALA A 54 13.32 10.09 7.26
CA ALA A 54 13.73 10.73 8.50
C ALA A 54 15.14 11.29 8.31
N ARG A 55 15.33 12.59 8.61
CA ARG A 55 16.65 13.21 8.69
C ARG A 55 17.06 13.28 10.14
N SER A 56 18.28 12.81 10.45
CA SER A 56 18.88 13.05 11.76
C SER A 56 19.16 14.55 11.90
N LEU A 57 18.45 15.21 12.81
CA LEU A 57 18.63 16.64 13.10
C LEU A 57 19.74 16.89 14.14
N GLY A 58 20.15 15.85 14.88
CA GLY A 58 21.11 15.96 15.98
C GLY A 58 20.60 16.87 17.12
N LEU A 59 21.41 16.97 18.18
CA LEU A 59 21.20 17.95 19.24
C LEU A 59 22.02 19.20 18.91
N ARG A 60 21.39 20.37 19.00
CA ARG A 60 22.13 21.63 18.85
C ARG A 60 22.93 21.92 20.13
N PRO A 61 24.24 22.23 20.03
CA PRO A 61 25.04 22.58 21.19
C PRO A 61 24.42 23.76 21.96
N GLY A 62 24.33 23.64 23.28
CA GLY A 62 23.74 24.66 24.15
C GLY A 62 22.22 24.65 24.24
N LEU A 63 21.52 23.71 23.58
CA LEU A 63 20.09 23.47 23.78
C LEU A 63 19.88 22.14 24.52
N ASP A 64 19.23 22.22 25.67
CA ASP A 64 18.73 21.06 26.42
C ASP A 64 17.24 20.88 26.14
N TYR A 65 16.88 19.79 25.47
CA TYR A 65 15.51 19.54 25.02
C TYR A 65 14.58 19.07 26.15
N ASP A 66 15.14 18.69 27.30
CA ASP A 66 14.37 18.37 28.51
C ASP A 66 14.03 19.64 29.31
N ARG A 67 14.63 20.79 28.98
CA ARG A 67 14.37 22.10 29.61
C ARG A 67 13.50 22.99 28.73
N ILE A 68 12.23 22.62 28.65
CA ILE A 68 11.23 23.27 27.78
C ILE A 68 11.17 24.80 27.98
N ALA A 69 11.25 25.29 29.23
CA ALA A 69 11.17 26.73 29.51
C ALA A 69 12.35 27.53 28.92
N GLU A 70 13.57 27.00 28.98
CA GLU A 70 14.76 27.62 28.40
C GLU A 70 14.71 27.61 26.87
N LEU A 71 14.21 26.51 26.28
CA LEU A 71 14.01 26.41 24.83
C LEU A 71 12.99 27.43 24.33
N LEU A 72 11.86 27.60 25.03
CA LEU A 72 10.84 28.58 24.66
C LEU A 72 11.41 30.01 24.69
N GLN A 73 12.20 30.36 25.70
CA GLN A 73 12.89 31.65 25.74
C GLN A 73 13.87 31.84 24.57
N HIS A 74 14.56 30.77 24.16
CA HIS A 74 15.49 30.83 23.03
C HIS A 74 14.78 30.97 21.67
N ILE A 75 13.56 30.43 21.55
CA ILE A 75 12.77 30.46 20.32
C ILE A 75 11.94 31.75 20.22
N GLU A 76 11.32 32.18 21.32
CA GLU A 76 10.37 33.29 21.37
C GLU A 76 11.01 34.62 21.81
N GLY A 77 12.20 34.58 22.43
CA GLY A 77 12.85 35.74 23.03
C GLY A 77 12.28 36.12 24.42
N PRO A 78 12.86 37.12 25.12
CA PRO A 78 12.49 37.48 26.50
C PRO A 78 11.07 38.07 26.65
N LEU A 79 10.33 38.24 25.56
CA LEU A 79 8.96 38.71 25.53
C LEU A 79 8.26 37.99 24.38
N GLY A 80 7.59 36.87 24.66
CA GLY A 80 6.75 36.20 23.66
C GLY A 80 5.72 37.17 23.09
N ARG A 81 5.93 37.59 21.83
CA ARG A 81 4.95 38.20 20.95
C ARG A 81 5.09 37.60 19.56
#